data_AF-A0A7V6B6E7-F1
#
_entry.id   AF-A0A7V6B6E7-F1
#
_cell.length_a   1.000
_cell.length_b   1.000
_cell.length_c   1.000
_cell.angle_alpha   90.00
_cell.angle_beta   90.00
_cell.angle_gamma   90.00
#
_symmetry.space_group_name_H-M   'P 1'
#
loop_
_entity.id
_entity.type
_entity.pdbx_description
1 polymer ?
#
loop_
_entity_poly.entity_id
_entity_poly.type
_entity_poly.pdbx_seq_one_letter_code
_entity_poly.pdbx_strand_id
1 'polypeptide(L)'
;MMEGAMDCARGARMFLLVVALLGTVGTGCGGSNTTGGGTQPDSSAADEDTSRADAFEGVADVADFEQFEERNLFGDAEDAYSFEGTDAEVLPSDAFEGGEVITECPGGFLCNCGSNEECFSDLCIDTADGFRCTKECRDSTVCPTGWKCVEVGRNGADLAHACVDPFSDLCRPCVEDRDCQSASWEAGNVCVDYGPSGRFCGVSCVESNDCPNRYECKSVPSSRGFVMQCVPQDGAGCPCTEKFKTRGYETVCYVENEFGRCIGTRTCDRECDAPTPTAEVCDGIDQDCDGTPDDGLSGTLCYLENEYGVCQGQLLCVGGQLICQGSYASLEVCNGIDDDCDGETDESFPDTDGDGYADCIDPDLDGDGAPNALDNCVDVPNPDQLDTDNDSYGDACDSDDDNDGVLDSDDTCPDIPNQDQADLDHDGLGDVCDPDDDGDGWDDDVDCEPSNPSVHFEAPELCDNVDNNCNGTTDEGCEYVGFDIYAVSAFWVEQLNSLGTTVSMSSSAGPGGLDGSVDVPYVVDLGLYMVEITR
;
A
#
# COMPACT_ATOMS: atom_id res chain seq x y z
N MET A 1 8.70 84.99 -9.50
CA MET A 1 7.62 86.00 -9.61
C MET A 1 6.82 85.83 -8.33
N MET A 2 7.00 86.58 -7.25
CA MET A 2 7.08 88.05 -7.06
C MET A 2 5.74 88.75 -7.35
N GLU A 3 5.20 89.40 -6.31
CA GLU A 3 4.06 90.36 -6.28
C GLU A 3 2.65 89.73 -6.53
N GLY A 4 1.53 90.11 -5.87
CA GLY A 4 1.22 91.08 -4.80
C GLY A 4 -0.33 91.18 -4.61
N ALA A 5 -0.95 91.97 -3.70
CA ALA A 5 -0.48 92.77 -2.56
C ALA A 5 -1.67 93.38 -1.73
N MET A 6 -1.53 93.42 -0.39
CA MET A 6 -2.06 94.45 0.56
C MET A 6 -3.58 94.66 0.85
N ASP A 7 -3.84 94.88 2.15
CA ASP A 7 -4.80 95.81 2.82
C ASP A 7 -6.32 95.53 3.04
N CYS A 8 -6.62 95.33 4.34
CA CYS A 8 -7.57 96.09 5.19
C CYS A 8 -9.06 96.36 4.83
N ALA A 9 -9.92 95.69 5.61
CA ALA A 9 -10.85 96.30 6.61
C ALA A 9 -12.34 96.60 6.28
N ARG A 10 -13.19 96.09 7.21
CA ARG A 10 -14.54 96.53 7.67
C ARG A 10 -15.78 96.28 6.78
N GLY A 11 -16.72 95.52 7.36
CA GLY A 11 -18.09 95.35 6.84
C GLY A 11 -19.08 94.70 7.81
N ALA A 12 -19.25 95.24 9.03
CA ALA A 12 -20.20 94.68 9.99
C ALA A 12 -21.67 94.91 9.58
N ARG A 13 -22.50 93.85 9.64
CA ARG A 13 -23.98 93.96 9.70
C ARG A 13 -24.58 92.93 10.66
N MET A 14 -25.22 93.47 11.68
CA MET A 14 -26.00 92.79 12.71
C MET A 14 -27.41 92.48 12.20
N PHE A 15 -27.96 91.30 12.50
CA PHE A 15 -29.41 91.04 12.55
C PHE A 15 -29.74 90.04 13.66
N LEU A 16 -30.99 90.08 14.14
CA LEU A 16 -31.38 89.65 15.48
C LEU A 16 -32.76 88.97 15.45
N LEU A 17 -32.91 87.79 16.07
CA LEU A 17 -34.17 87.08 16.34
C LEU A 17 -33.94 86.05 17.47
N VAL A 18 -34.28 86.30 18.73
CA VAL A 18 -35.59 86.15 19.40
C VAL A 18 -36.10 84.71 19.46
N VAL A 19 -36.02 84.13 20.66
CA VAL A 19 -36.58 82.82 21.08
C VAL A 19 -37.98 83.00 21.69
N ALA A 20 -38.86 82.00 21.55
CA ALA A 20 -40.02 81.83 22.43
C ALA A 20 -40.36 80.34 22.67
N LEU A 21 -40.38 79.95 23.96
CA LEU A 21 -40.76 78.64 24.48
C LEU A 21 -42.28 78.35 24.41
N LEU A 22 -42.63 77.06 24.40
CA LEU A 22 -43.81 76.38 25.00
C LEU A 22 -43.78 74.91 24.49
N GLY A 23 -43.94 73.82 25.26
CA GLY A 23 -44.25 73.66 26.68
C GLY A 23 -45.59 72.93 26.90
N THR A 24 -45.56 71.61 27.20
CA THR A 24 -46.37 70.85 28.21
C THR A 24 -46.84 69.41 27.84
N VAL A 25 -46.41 68.44 28.67
CA VAL A 25 -47.20 67.40 29.42
C VAL A 25 -48.09 66.38 28.68
N GLY A 26 -47.99 65.07 29.02
CA GLY A 26 -49.07 64.13 28.65
C GLY A 26 -49.08 62.61 28.96
N THR A 27 -48.39 62.06 29.97
CA THR A 27 -48.74 60.79 30.71
C THR A 27 -49.35 59.52 30.03
N GLY A 28 -48.79 58.33 30.33
CA GLY A 28 -49.60 57.26 30.98
C GLY A 28 -49.45 55.77 30.58
N CYS A 29 -48.99 54.94 31.54
CA CYS A 29 -49.29 53.51 31.81
C CYS A 29 -49.19 52.47 30.66
N GLY A 30 -48.37 51.40 30.70
CA GLY A 30 -48.04 50.49 31.81
C GLY A 30 -48.93 49.24 31.82
N GLY A 31 -48.37 48.01 31.74
CA GLY A 31 -49.11 46.76 32.00
C GLY A 31 -48.54 45.46 31.39
N SER A 32 -48.00 44.58 32.25
CA SER A 32 -47.61 43.18 31.97
C SER A 32 -48.83 42.30 31.57
N ASN A 33 -48.75 41.04 31.10
CA ASN A 33 -47.98 39.91 31.66
C ASN A 33 -48.21 38.56 30.91
N THR A 34 -47.30 37.59 31.12
CA THR A 34 -47.49 36.10 31.17
C THR A 34 -48.17 35.30 30.03
N THR A 35 -47.45 34.29 29.49
CA THR A 35 -47.56 32.82 29.81
C THR A 35 -46.72 32.01 28.79
N GLY A 36 -46.10 30.85 29.06
CA GLY A 36 -45.88 30.11 30.32
C GLY A 36 -45.68 28.59 30.10
N GLY A 37 -44.50 28.04 30.41
CA GLY A 37 -44.18 26.59 30.46
C GLY A 37 -43.93 25.91 29.10
N GLY A 38 -43.01 24.94 28.92
CA GLY A 38 -42.06 24.32 29.85
C GLY A 38 -42.36 22.85 30.17
N THR A 39 -41.68 21.90 29.50
CA THR A 39 -41.50 20.50 29.93
C THR A 39 -40.24 19.85 29.32
N GLN A 40 -39.23 19.64 30.14
CA GLN A 40 -38.42 18.41 30.16
C GLN A 40 -39.14 17.42 31.11
N PRO A 41 -38.93 16.08 31.07
CA PRO A 41 -37.65 15.52 31.53
C PRO A 41 -37.21 14.12 30.96
N ASP A 42 -35.98 13.76 31.32
CA ASP A 42 -35.47 12.43 31.74
C ASP A 42 -35.56 11.15 30.87
N SER A 43 -34.41 10.82 30.25
CA SER A 43 -33.41 9.80 30.70
C SER A 43 -33.67 8.26 30.65
N SER A 44 -32.56 7.52 30.83
CA SER A 44 -32.29 6.07 30.66
C SER A 44 -32.27 5.55 29.20
N ALA A 45 -31.19 5.03 28.61
CA ALA A 45 -30.03 4.22 29.02
C ALA A 45 -30.30 2.71 29.16
N ALA A 46 -29.74 1.91 28.24
CA ALA A 46 -29.11 0.60 28.47
C ALA A 46 -28.56 -0.01 27.16
N ASP A 47 -27.52 -0.82 27.29
CA ASP A 47 -26.86 -1.66 26.28
C ASP A 47 -27.79 -2.73 25.66
N GLU A 48 -27.42 -3.31 24.50
CA GLU A 48 -26.91 -4.70 24.51
C GLU A 48 -26.20 -5.13 23.20
N ASP A 49 -25.49 -6.26 23.33
CA ASP A 49 -24.45 -6.84 22.49
C ASP A 49 -25.00 -7.94 21.53
N THR A 50 -24.12 -8.45 20.67
CA THR A 50 -24.20 -9.70 19.89
C THR A 50 -25.12 -9.76 18.66
N SER A 51 -24.52 -10.14 17.53
CA SER A 51 -25.20 -10.88 16.45
C SER A 51 -24.62 -12.29 16.37
N ARG A 52 -25.49 -13.29 16.16
CA ARG A 52 -25.18 -14.72 16.37
C ARG A 52 -25.33 -15.53 15.08
N ALA A 53 -24.55 -16.61 14.99
CA ALA A 53 -24.45 -17.54 13.87
C ALA A 53 -25.71 -18.37 13.57
N ASP A 54 -25.75 -18.88 12.34
CA ASP A 54 -26.16 -20.25 11.95
C ASP A 54 -24.98 -20.83 11.12
N ALA A 55 -24.32 -21.96 11.41
CA ALA A 55 -24.76 -23.32 11.73
C ALA A 55 -25.20 -24.13 10.49
N PHE A 56 -24.30 -25.00 9.99
CA PHE A 56 -24.66 -26.19 9.20
C PHE A 56 -23.75 -27.38 9.55
N GLU A 57 -24.26 -28.59 9.31
CA GLU A 57 -23.95 -29.79 10.09
C GLU A 57 -22.73 -30.58 9.61
N GLY A 58 -22.16 -31.37 10.54
CA GLY A 58 -21.30 -32.51 10.21
C GLY A 58 -22.00 -33.82 10.61
N VAL A 59 -21.90 -34.83 9.75
CA VAL A 59 -22.29 -36.23 10.05
C VAL A 59 -21.24 -37.16 9.45
N ALA A 60 -20.86 -38.19 10.20
CA ALA A 60 -20.08 -39.33 9.72
C ALA A 60 -20.95 -40.58 9.75
N ASP A 61 -20.85 -41.47 8.74
CA ASP A 61 -20.71 -42.93 8.96
C ASP A 61 -20.57 -43.78 7.68
N VAL A 62 -19.65 -44.74 7.75
CA VAL A 62 -19.79 -46.19 7.44
C VAL A 62 -20.36 -46.67 6.07
N ALA A 63 -19.42 -47.10 5.23
CA ALA A 63 -19.28 -48.44 4.58
C ALA A 63 -20.28 -49.07 3.58
N ASP A 64 -19.64 -49.79 2.64
CA ASP A 64 -20.01 -51.05 1.99
C ASP A 64 -20.94 -51.07 0.76
N PHE A 65 -20.84 -52.19 -0.01
CA PHE A 65 -21.51 -52.55 -1.28
C PHE A 65 -21.03 -51.76 -2.54
N GLU A 66 -20.83 -52.34 -3.74
CA GLU A 66 -21.07 -53.71 -4.22
C GLU A 66 -20.03 -54.19 -5.27
N GLN A 67 -20.01 -55.52 -5.42
CA GLN A 67 -19.40 -56.33 -6.48
C GLN A 67 -19.75 -55.89 -7.91
N PHE A 68 -18.86 -56.22 -8.86
CA PHE A 68 -19.28 -56.54 -10.23
C PHE A 68 -18.57 -57.80 -10.73
N GLU A 69 -19.36 -58.84 -10.99
CA GLU A 69 -18.91 -60.10 -11.59
C GLU A 69 -18.76 -59.99 -13.12
N GLU A 70 -17.83 -60.79 -13.62
CA GLU A 70 -17.79 -61.50 -14.91
C GLU A 70 -18.20 -60.82 -16.23
N ARG A 71 -17.36 -61.06 -17.23
CA ARG A 71 -17.83 -61.79 -18.43
C ARG A 71 -16.75 -62.67 -19.07
N ASN A 72 -17.02 -63.97 -19.07
CA ASN A 72 -16.38 -64.99 -19.90
C ASN A 72 -16.42 -64.65 -21.40
N LEU A 73 -15.53 -65.27 -22.21
CA LEU A 73 -15.82 -65.67 -23.62
C LEU A 73 -14.76 -66.64 -24.19
N PHE A 74 -15.21 -67.85 -24.56
CA PHE A 74 -14.56 -68.91 -25.36
C PHE A 74 -13.25 -69.58 -24.86
N GLY A 75 -13.03 -70.89 -25.03
CA GLY A 75 -13.90 -71.96 -25.57
C GLY A 75 -13.17 -72.90 -26.54
N ASP A 76 -13.24 -74.21 -26.26
CA ASP A 76 -12.91 -75.36 -27.14
C ASP A 76 -11.42 -75.58 -27.49
N ALA A 77 -10.89 -76.81 -27.65
CA ALA A 77 -11.38 -78.15 -27.28
C ALA A 77 -10.21 -79.18 -27.29
N GLU A 78 -10.41 -80.26 -26.53
CA GLU A 78 -9.88 -81.65 -26.61
C GLU A 78 -8.64 -81.99 -27.46
N ASP A 79 -7.69 -82.75 -26.86
CA ASP A 79 -7.57 -84.18 -27.21
C ASP A 79 -6.75 -84.97 -26.17
N ALA A 80 -7.11 -86.25 -25.97
CA ALA A 80 -6.50 -87.12 -24.97
C ALA A 80 -5.57 -88.16 -25.60
N TYR A 81 -4.46 -88.49 -24.93
CA TYR A 81 -3.83 -89.80 -25.10
C TYR A 81 -3.10 -90.28 -23.85
N SER A 82 -3.42 -91.50 -23.41
CA SER A 82 -2.76 -92.20 -22.31
C SER A 82 -1.91 -93.34 -22.86
N PHE A 83 -0.77 -93.62 -22.21
CA PHE A 83 -0.03 -94.86 -22.38
C PHE A 83 0.65 -95.27 -21.07
N GLU A 84 0.52 -96.54 -20.69
CA GLU A 84 1.06 -97.11 -19.45
C GLU A 84 2.27 -98.03 -19.73
N GLY A 85 3.25 -98.01 -18.81
CA GLY A 85 4.17 -99.13 -18.56
C GLY A 85 5.39 -99.28 -19.50
N THR A 86 6.46 -99.98 -19.12
CA THR A 86 6.86 -100.59 -17.82
C THR A 86 8.40 -100.73 -17.75
N ASP A 87 8.87 -101.18 -16.58
CA ASP A 87 10.12 -101.92 -16.31
C ASP A 87 11.41 -101.16 -15.90
N ALA A 88 11.61 -101.27 -14.59
CA ALA A 88 12.81 -101.12 -13.78
C ALA A 88 14.14 -101.64 -14.35
N GLU A 89 15.23 -101.07 -13.82
CA GLU A 89 16.37 -101.85 -13.34
C GLU A 89 17.06 -101.16 -12.14
N VAL A 90 17.78 -101.93 -11.31
CA VAL A 90 18.16 -101.55 -9.93
C VAL A 90 19.63 -101.89 -9.63
N LEU A 91 20.43 -100.85 -9.33
CA LEU A 91 21.74 -100.88 -8.63
C LEU A 91 22.95 -101.46 -9.42
N PRO A 92 24.23 -101.19 -9.02
CA PRO A 92 24.68 -100.57 -7.75
C PRO A 92 25.69 -99.41 -7.83
N SER A 93 25.92 -98.83 -6.66
CA SER A 93 26.99 -97.89 -6.31
C SER A 93 28.39 -98.52 -6.27
N ASP A 94 29.43 -97.78 -6.65
CA ASP A 94 30.77 -97.88 -6.05
C ASP A 94 31.54 -96.55 -6.19
N ALA A 95 32.52 -96.32 -5.31
CA ALA A 95 33.20 -95.04 -5.10
C ALA A 95 34.46 -94.84 -5.97
N PHE A 96 34.90 -93.57 -6.14
CA PHE A 96 36.28 -93.26 -6.52
C PHE A 96 36.78 -91.92 -5.96
N GLU A 97 38.01 -91.90 -5.44
CA GLU A 97 38.76 -90.69 -5.04
C GLU A 97 39.73 -90.26 -6.16
N GLY A 98 40.08 -88.97 -6.18
CA GLY A 98 41.22 -88.45 -6.94
C GLY A 98 40.81 -87.60 -8.14
N GLY A 99 41.18 -86.32 -8.12
CA GLY A 99 40.79 -85.36 -9.16
C GLY A 99 41.82 -85.22 -10.29
N GLU A 100 41.30 -84.98 -11.49
CA GLU A 100 41.98 -84.26 -12.57
C GLU A 100 40.92 -83.45 -13.35
N VAL A 101 41.33 -82.40 -14.05
CA VAL A 101 40.39 -81.48 -14.72
C VAL A 101 39.76 -82.15 -15.94
N ILE A 102 38.44 -82.33 -15.92
CA ILE A 102 37.67 -82.74 -17.11
C ILE A 102 36.89 -81.54 -17.62
N THR A 103 37.28 -81.01 -18.78
CA THR A 103 36.45 -80.10 -19.58
C THR A 103 35.40 -80.89 -20.37
N GLU A 104 34.53 -81.57 -19.64
CA GLU A 104 33.23 -82.03 -20.14
C GLU A 104 32.20 -81.47 -19.17
N CYS A 105 31.32 -80.60 -19.68
CA CYS A 105 30.27 -79.97 -18.89
C CYS A 105 28.88 -80.43 -19.42
N PRO A 106 28.53 -81.73 -19.29
CA PRO A 106 27.33 -82.31 -19.89
C PRO A 106 26.06 -81.98 -19.09
N GLY A 107 25.80 -80.71 -18.78
CA GLY A 107 24.63 -80.31 -17.98
C GLY A 107 24.82 -80.38 -16.46
N GLY A 108 26.07 -80.51 -15.99
CA GLY A 108 26.41 -80.39 -14.57
C GLY A 108 26.20 -78.98 -14.01
N PHE A 109 26.27 -78.86 -12.68
CA PHE A 109 26.12 -77.57 -12.00
C PHE A 109 27.17 -76.54 -12.49
N LEU A 110 26.72 -75.32 -12.82
CA LEU A 110 27.49 -74.24 -13.47
C LEU A 110 27.94 -74.50 -14.91
N CYS A 111 27.43 -75.53 -15.59
CA CYS A 111 27.57 -75.63 -17.04
C CYS A 111 26.66 -74.61 -17.74
N ASN A 112 27.12 -74.03 -18.86
CA ASN A 112 26.27 -73.21 -19.73
C ASN A 112 25.13 -74.05 -20.31
N CYS A 113 23.96 -73.45 -20.47
CA CYS A 113 22.78 -74.08 -21.07
C CYS A 113 21.99 -73.06 -21.90
N GLY A 114 21.36 -73.50 -22.98
CA GLY A 114 20.36 -72.75 -23.74
C GLY A 114 18.91 -73.11 -23.35
N SER A 115 18.71 -74.26 -22.72
CA SER A 115 17.39 -74.81 -22.34
C SER A 115 17.48 -75.71 -21.10
N ASN A 116 16.35 -75.97 -20.45
CA ASN A 116 16.28 -76.83 -19.26
C ASN A 116 16.79 -78.26 -19.53
N GLU A 117 16.51 -78.80 -20.71
CA GLU A 117 16.87 -80.18 -21.12
C GLU A 117 18.38 -80.40 -21.26
N GLU A 118 19.17 -79.32 -21.35
CA GLU A 118 20.63 -79.39 -21.37
C GLU A 118 21.25 -79.59 -19.97
N CYS A 119 20.42 -79.63 -18.91
CA CYS A 119 20.86 -79.70 -17.53
C CYS A 119 20.43 -81.01 -16.86
N PHE A 120 21.32 -81.65 -16.10
CA PHE A 120 21.01 -82.88 -15.33
C PHE A 120 19.94 -82.68 -14.23
N SER A 121 19.57 -81.44 -13.95
CA SER A 121 18.51 -81.04 -13.01
C SER A 121 17.21 -80.64 -13.71
N ASP A 122 17.15 -80.70 -15.05
CA ASP A 122 16.08 -80.12 -15.87
C ASP A 122 15.78 -78.65 -15.51
N LEU A 123 16.82 -77.92 -15.06
CA LEU A 123 16.77 -76.55 -14.57
C LEU A 123 17.98 -75.75 -15.07
N CYS A 124 17.76 -75.06 -16.18
CA CYS A 124 18.62 -74.01 -16.69
C CYS A 124 18.16 -72.68 -16.11
N ILE A 125 18.86 -72.19 -15.10
CA ILE A 125 18.55 -70.91 -14.46
C ILE A 125 19.49 -69.82 -14.95
N ASP A 126 19.21 -68.62 -14.48
CA ASP A 126 19.80 -67.39 -14.94
C ASP A 126 20.74 -66.83 -13.86
N THR A 127 22.03 -66.66 -14.18
CA THR A 127 23.05 -66.13 -13.26
C THR A 127 23.73 -64.88 -13.82
N ALA A 128 24.58 -64.21 -13.03
CA ALA A 128 25.27 -62.99 -13.45
C ALA A 128 26.15 -63.18 -14.72
N ASP A 129 26.65 -64.39 -14.95
CA ASP A 129 27.46 -64.76 -16.12
C ASP A 129 26.62 -65.41 -17.26
N GLY A 130 25.29 -65.29 -17.22
CA GLY A 130 24.34 -65.86 -18.17
C GLY A 130 23.69 -67.17 -17.71
N PHE A 131 23.02 -67.88 -18.62
CA PHE A 131 22.31 -69.11 -18.29
C PHE A 131 23.25 -70.24 -17.83
N ARG A 132 22.91 -70.88 -16.71
CA ARG A 132 23.67 -71.98 -16.10
C ARG A 132 22.75 -73.07 -15.54
N CYS A 133 23.18 -74.30 -15.70
CA CYS A 133 22.56 -75.45 -15.05
C CYS A 133 22.73 -75.38 -13.54
N THR A 134 21.64 -75.56 -12.81
CA THR A 134 21.66 -75.59 -11.33
C THR A 134 21.39 -76.99 -10.79
N LYS A 135 21.05 -77.09 -9.50
CA LYS A 135 20.54 -78.28 -8.81
C LYS A 135 19.23 -77.94 -8.13
N GLU A 136 18.34 -78.92 -8.09
CA GLU A 136 17.20 -78.90 -7.18
C GLU A 136 17.68 -78.86 -5.72
N CYS A 137 16.90 -78.22 -4.86
CA CYS A 137 17.19 -78.07 -3.44
C CYS A 137 15.91 -78.17 -2.63
N ARG A 138 16.04 -78.46 -1.33
CA ARG A 138 14.92 -78.47 -0.38
C ARG A 138 14.96 -77.27 0.57
N ASP A 139 16.17 -76.83 0.88
CA ASP A 139 16.50 -75.67 1.68
C ASP A 139 17.94 -75.26 1.31
N SER A 140 18.37 -74.08 1.77
CA SER A 140 19.68 -73.51 1.42
C SER A 140 20.89 -74.29 1.99
N THR A 141 20.71 -75.33 2.81
CA THR A 141 21.82 -76.20 3.26
C THR A 141 22.21 -77.25 2.22
N VAL A 142 21.34 -77.51 1.25
CA VAL A 142 21.61 -78.39 0.09
C VAL A 142 22.44 -77.66 -0.98
N CYS A 143 22.35 -76.34 -1.02
CA CYS A 143 23.03 -75.51 -1.99
C CYS A 143 24.52 -75.34 -1.66
N PRO A 144 25.40 -75.17 -2.68
CA PRO A 144 26.80 -74.83 -2.45
C PRO A 144 26.96 -73.55 -1.63
N THR A 145 28.09 -73.40 -0.93
CA THR A 145 28.38 -72.21 -0.13
C THR A 145 28.19 -70.94 -0.96
N GLY A 146 27.35 -70.02 -0.45
CA GLY A 146 27.00 -68.78 -1.14
C GLY A 146 25.83 -68.87 -2.11
N TRP A 147 25.15 -70.02 -2.24
CA TRP A 147 23.94 -70.17 -3.07
C TRP A 147 22.70 -70.33 -2.20
N LYS A 148 21.58 -69.72 -2.59
CA LYS A 148 20.31 -69.80 -1.84
C LYS A 148 19.34 -70.73 -2.54
N CYS A 149 18.58 -71.51 -1.76
CA CYS A 149 17.50 -72.34 -2.29
C CYS A 149 16.23 -71.50 -2.42
N VAL A 150 15.70 -71.38 -3.63
CA VAL A 150 14.62 -70.46 -3.95
C VAL A 150 13.64 -71.11 -4.92
N GLU A 151 12.39 -70.65 -4.89
CA GLU A 151 11.34 -71.18 -5.76
C GLU A 151 11.45 -70.55 -7.16
N VAL A 152 11.58 -71.40 -8.18
CA VAL A 152 11.66 -71.03 -9.60
C VAL A 152 10.55 -71.75 -10.37
N GLY A 153 9.84 -71.03 -11.24
CA GLY A 153 8.80 -71.64 -12.07
C GLY A 153 9.39 -72.46 -13.21
N ARG A 154 8.93 -73.71 -13.39
CA ARG A 154 9.01 -74.37 -14.71
C ARG A 154 7.89 -73.81 -15.61
N ASN A 155 8.19 -73.64 -16.89
CA ASN A 155 7.20 -73.26 -17.91
C ASN A 155 6.16 -74.38 -18.07
N GLY A 156 5.10 -74.38 -17.26
CA GLY A 156 4.10 -75.46 -17.25
C GLY A 156 3.45 -75.78 -15.89
N ALA A 157 3.35 -74.80 -14.98
CA ALA A 157 2.61 -74.87 -13.69
C ALA A 157 3.23 -75.66 -12.51
N ASP A 158 4.39 -76.30 -12.66
CA ASP A 158 5.15 -76.84 -11.52
C ASP A 158 6.19 -75.84 -11.00
N LEU A 159 6.19 -75.61 -9.67
CA LEU A 159 7.15 -74.77 -8.96
C LEU A 159 8.29 -75.67 -8.44
N ALA A 160 9.51 -75.44 -8.93
CA ALA A 160 10.70 -76.18 -8.52
C ALA A 160 11.53 -75.36 -7.54
N HIS A 161 12.13 -75.99 -6.55
CA HIS A 161 13.09 -75.33 -5.66
C HIS A 161 14.50 -75.55 -6.19
N ALA A 162 15.21 -74.47 -6.49
CA ALA A 162 16.51 -74.50 -7.15
C ALA A 162 17.55 -73.64 -6.43
N CYS A 163 18.83 -74.04 -6.51
CA CYS A 163 19.91 -73.19 -6.01
C CYS A 163 20.14 -72.02 -6.97
N VAL A 164 19.90 -70.78 -6.53
CA VAL A 164 20.16 -69.58 -7.33
C VAL A 164 21.29 -68.78 -6.72
N ASP A 165 22.07 -68.16 -7.60
CA ASP A 165 23.15 -67.23 -7.29
C ASP A 165 22.57 -65.94 -6.69
N PRO A 166 22.94 -65.55 -5.45
CA PRO A 166 22.59 -64.26 -4.85
C PRO A 166 23.40 -63.10 -5.44
N PHE A 167 23.86 -63.19 -6.69
CA PHE A 167 24.21 -62.04 -7.53
C PHE A 167 23.53 -62.08 -8.91
N SER A 168 22.58 -62.99 -9.14
CA SER A 168 21.89 -63.16 -10.44
C SER A 168 21.14 -61.92 -10.94
N ASP A 169 20.59 -61.09 -10.04
CA ASP A 169 19.88 -59.84 -10.35
C ASP A 169 20.76 -58.59 -10.17
N LEU A 170 22.03 -58.76 -9.80
CA LEU A 170 23.00 -57.65 -9.72
C LEU A 170 23.16 -57.00 -11.09
N CYS A 171 23.15 -55.66 -11.12
CA CYS A 171 23.20 -54.88 -12.36
C CYS A 171 22.02 -55.10 -13.34
N ARG A 172 20.90 -55.70 -12.90
CA ARG A 172 19.65 -55.74 -13.70
C ARG A 172 19.09 -54.33 -13.89
N PRO A 173 18.73 -53.91 -15.13
CA PRO A 173 18.03 -52.64 -15.35
C PRO A 173 16.71 -52.59 -14.54
N CYS A 174 16.41 -51.45 -13.93
CA CYS A 174 15.25 -51.26 -13.07
C CYS A 174 14.68 -49.84 -13.19
N VAL A 175 13.42 -49.67 -12.77
CA VAL A 175 12.72 -48.39 -12.67
C VAL A 175 12.44 -48.05 -11.20
N GLU A 176 11.96 -49.02 -10.42
CA GLU A 176 11.64 -48.89 -8.99
C GLU A 176 12.32 -49.97 -8.12
N ASP A 177 12.40 -49.74 -6.80
CA ASP A 177 13.03 -50.69 -5.86
C ASP A 177 12.39 -52.09 -5.89
N ARG A 178 11.10 -52.20 -6.25
CA ARG A 178 10.39 -53.47 -6.41
C ARG A 178 10.99 -54.33 -7.52
N ASP A 179 11.52 -53.72 -8.58
CA ASP A 179 12.18 -54.43 -9.69
C ASP A 179 13.48 -55.12 -9.25
N CYS A 180 13.96 -54.87 -8.03
CA CYS A 180 15.13 -55.52 -7.44
C CYS A 180 14.78 -56.53 -6.33
N GLN A 181 13.49 -56.67 -6.01
CA GLN A 181 12.98 -57.57 -4.97
C GLN A 181 12.29 -58.78 -5.60
N SER A 182 13.10 -59.74 -6.08
CA SER A 182 12.60 -61.07 -6.48
C SER A 182 12.50 -62.01 -5.27
N ALA A 183 11.74 -63.11 -5.39
CA ALA A 183 11.47 -64.05 -4.29
C ALA A 183 12.72 -64.77 -3.74
N SER A 184 13.86 -64.64 -4.42
CA SER A 184 15.13 -65.29 -4.12
C SER A 184 15.95 -64.65 -3.00
N TRP A 185 15.45 -63.56 -2.38
CA TRP A 185 16.28 -62.61 -1.62
C TRP A 185 15.71 -62.19 -0.27
N GLU A 186 16.58 -61.67 0.59
CA GLU A 186 16.17 -60.95 1.79
C GLU A 186 15.76 -59.51 1.44
N ALA A 187 14.84 -58.93 2.21
CA ALA A 187 14.37 -57.57 1.98
C ALA A 187 15.51 -56.56 2.22
N GLY A 188 16.05 -55.99 1.13
CA GLY A 188 17.18 -55.05 1.21
C GLY A 188 17.74 -54.57 -0.13
N ASN A 189 17.50 -55.31 -1.23
CA ASN A 189 17.88 -54.87 -2.58
C ASN A 189 17.07 -53.63 -3.00
N VAL A 190 17.74 -52.70 -3.71
CA VAL A 190 17.16 -51.43 -4.19
C VAL A 190 17.62 -51.12 -5.61
N CYS A 191 16.88 -50.24 -6.29
CA CYS A 191 17.19 -49.76 -7.63
C CYS A 191 18.15 -48.56 -7.52
N VAL A 192 19.43 -48.78 -7.77
CA VAL A 192 20.51 -47.81 -7.54
C VAL A 192 20.69 -46.94 -8.79
N ASP A 193 20.74 -45.62 -8.61
CA ASP A 193 20.94 -44.65 -9.70
C ASP A 193 22.43 -44.45 -10.03
N TYR A 194 22.82 -44.68 -11.29
CA TYR A 194 24.17 -44.48 -11.83
C TYR A 194 24.23 -43.30 -12.81
N GLY A 195 23.34 -42.31 -12.63
CA GLY A 195 23.37 -41.04 -13.38
C GLY A 195 22.91 -41.22 -14.84
N PRO A 196 23.58 -40.62 -15.84
CA PRO A 196 23.17 -40.73 -17.25
C PRO A 196 23.25 -42.17 -17.79
N SER A 197 23.90 -43.09 -17.06
CA SER A 197 23.92 -44.54 -17.31
C SER A 197 22.72 -45.27 -16.69
N GLY A 198 21.84 -44.59 -15.94
CA GLY A 198 20.54 -45.06 -15.47
C GLY A 198 20.59 -45.91 -14.22
N ARG A 199 19.47 -46.54 -13.90
CA ARG A 199 19.28 -47.28 -12.65
C ARG A 199 19.42 -48.80 -12.83
N PHE A 200 20.15 -49.43 -11.91
CA PHE A 200 20.33 -50.88 -11.90
C PHE A 200 20.24 -51.45 -10.49
N CYS A 201 19.81 -52.70 -10.38
CA CYS A 201 19.64 -53.37 -9.10
C CYS A 201 20.97 -53.57 -8.38
N GLY A 202 21.02 -53.02 -7.17
CA GLY A 202 22.02 -53.38 -6.15
C GLY A 202 21.60 -54.65 -5.40
N VAL A 203 22.60 -55.35 -4.86
CA VAL A 203 22.40 -56.44 -3.90
C VAL A 203 22.81 -55.96 -2.52
N SER A 204 21.97 -56.17 -1.50
CA SER A 204 22.28 -55.76 -0.13
C SER A 204 23.54 -56.43 0.43
N CYS A 205 24.38 -55.67 1.12
CA CYS A 205 25.64 -56.13 1.72
C CYS A 205 25.90 -55.44 3.07
N VAL A 206 26.85 -55.98 3.86
CA VAL A 206 27.26 -55.40 5.15
C VAL A 206 28.75 -55.03 5.13
N GLU A 207 29.59 -55.87 4.54
CA GLU A 207 31.02 -55.61 4.36
C GLU A 207 31.49 -55.91 2.92
N SER A 208 32.67 -55.38 2.54
CA SER A 208 33.16 -55.48 1.16
C SER A 208 33.43 -56.91 0.67
N ASN A 209 33.58 -57.89 1.58
CA ASN A 209 33.74 -59.30 1.24
C ASN A 209 32.42 -59.98 0.83
N ASP A 210 31.27 -59.34 1.09
CA ASP A 210 29.95 -59.86 0.70
C ASP A 210 29.68 -59.71 -0.80
N CYS A 211 30.47 -58.90 -1.51
CA CYS A 211 30.28 -58.60 -2.93
C CYS A 211 31.18 -59.44 -3.84
N PRO A 212 30.71 -59.81 -5.05
CA PRO A 212 31.49 -60.58 -6.00
C PRO A 212 32.65 -59.76 -6.58
N ASN A 213 33.63 -60.44 -7.16
CA ASN A 213 34.80 -59.80 -7.78
C ASN A 213 34.36 -58.71 -8.77
N ARG A 214 35.02 -57.53 -8.70
CA ARG A 214 34.71 -56.27 -9.43
C ARG A 214 33.54 -55.45 -8.87
N TYR A 215 32.93 -55.87 -7.76
CA TYR A 215 31.92 -55.10 -7.04
C TYR A 215 32.42 -54.76 -5.63
N GLU A 216 31.89 -53.70 -5.04
CA GLU A 216 32.23 -53.26 -3.70
C GLU A 216 30.96 -52.85 -2.94
N CYS A 217 30.96 -53.09 -1.63
CA CYS A 217 29.85 -52.72 -0.77
C CYS A 217 29.92 -51.22 -0.45
N LYS A 218 29.02 -50.42 -1.04
CA LYS A 218 28.95 -48.95 -0.89
C LYS A 218 27.60 -48.49 -0.35
N SER A 219 27.63 -47.39 0.38
CA SER A 219 26.41 -46.65 0.77
C SER A 219 25.86 -45.91 -0.43
N VAL A 220 24.62 -46.16 -0.79
CA VAL A 220 23.92 -45.55 -1.94
C VAL A 220 22.58 -44.93 -1.49
N PRO A 221 22.16 -43.82 -2.11
CA PRO A 221 20.85 -43.24 -1.85
C PRO A 221 19.73 -44.13 -2.41
N SER A 222 18.63 -44.22 -1.67
CA SER A 222 17.41 -44.98 -2.00
C SER A 222 16.19 -44.24 -1.43
N SER A 223 14.99 -44.68 -1.84
CA SER A 223 13.69 -44.25 -1.27
C SER A 223 13.61 -44.38 0.26
N ARG A 224 14.46 -45.24 0.87
CA ARG A 224 14.52 -45.52 2.31
C ARG A 224 15.70 -44.81 3.02
N GLY A 225 16.34 -43.84 2.36
CA GLY A 225 17.57 -43.19 2.82
C GLY A 225 18.82 -43.90 2.28
N PHE A 226 19.91 -43.88 3.04
CA PHE A 226 21.17 -44.51 2.62
C PHE A 226 21.21 -45.99 3.00
N VAL A 227 21.46 -46.85 2.02
CA VAL A 227 21.55 -48.31 2.19
C VAL A 227 22.85 -48.86 1.62
N MET A 228 23.36 -49.94 2.19
CA MET A 228 24.59 -50.60 1.72
C MET A 228 24.26 -51.59 0.59
N GLN A 229 24.85 -51.40 -0.58
CA GLN A 229 24.65 -52.26 -1.76
C GLN A 229 25.99 -52.59 -2.44
N CYS A 230 26.06 -53.79 -3.02
CA CYS A 230 27.10 -54.13 -3.98
C CYS A 230 26.89 -53.32 -5.26
N VAL A 231 27.87 -52.48 -5.58
CA VAL A 231 27.92 -51.69 -6.83
C VAL A 231 29.26 -51.96 -7.55
N PRO A 232 29.35 -51.79 -8.87
CA PRO A 232 30.61 -51.91 -9.59
C PRO A 232 31.73 -51.01 -9.02
N GLN A 233 32.95 -51.54 -9.02
CA GLN A 233 34.16 -50.82 -8.63
C GLN A 233 34.54 -49.75 -9.66
N ASP A 234 35.19 -48.68 -9.19
CA ASP A 234 35.86 -47.64 -10.01
C ASP A 234 35.00 -47.01 -11.15
N GLY A 235 33.68 -46.97 -10.98
CA GLY A 235 32.78 -46.39 -11.99
C GLY A 235 32.61 -47.23 -13.24
N ALA A 236 32.99 -48.52 -13.20
CA ALA A 236 32.64 -49.46 -14.26
C ALA A 236 31.10 -49.53 -14.40
N GLY A 237 30.55 -49.19 -15.57
CA GLY A 237 29.12 -49.31 -15.81
C GLY A 237 28.64 -50.76 -15.65
N CYS A 238 27.37 -50.94 -15.27
CA CYS A 238 26.75 -52.26 -15.21
C CYS A 238 26.85 -52.96 -16.58
N PRO A 239 27.47 -54.16 -16.67
CA PRO A 239 27.68 -54.82 -17.95
C PRO A 239 26.36 -55.33 -18.52
N CYS A 240 26.08 -54.97 -19.76
CA CYS A 240 24.90 -55.46 -20.45
C CYS A 240 25.05 -56.94 -20.84
N THR A 241 24.31 -57.83 -20.17
CA THR A 241 24.30 -59.27 -20.44
C THR A 241 23.22 -59.65 -21.45
N GLU A 242 23.41 -60.74 -22.20
CA GLU A 242 22.40 -61.25 -23.16
C GLU A 242 21.06 -61.59 -22.49
N LYS A 243 21.07 -61.94 -21.19
CA LYS A 243 19.87 -61.99 -20.33
C LYS A 243 19.05 -60.70 -20.39
N PHE A 244 19.69 -59.56 -20.14
CA PHE A 244 18.98 -58.29 -20.00
C PHE A 244 18.45 -57.79 -21.34
N LYS A 245 19.18 -58.10 -22.42
CA LYS A 245 18.79 -57.84 -23.82
C LYS A 245 17.58 -58.67 -24.25
N THR A 246 17.67 -60.00 -24.12
CA THR A 246 16.61 -60.92 -24.56
C THR A 246 15.31 -60.77 -23.79
N ARG A 247 15.35 -60.29 -22.54
CA ARG A 247 14.16 -59.94 -21.75
C ARG A 247 13.70 -58.50 -21.92
N GLY A 248 14.45 -57.65 -22.62
CA GLY A 248 14.10 -56.26 -22.86
C GLY A 248 13.94 -55.44 -21.57
N TYR A 249 14.77 -55.68 -20.53
CA TYR A 249 14.66 -54.86 -19.31
C TYR A 249 15.03 -53.41 -19.61
N GLU A 250 14.14 -52.52 -19.19
CA GLU A 250 14.27 -51.07 -19.31
C GLU A 250 14.80 -50.47 -18.01
N THR A 251 15.43 -49.31 -18.14
CA THR A 251 15.86 -48.48 -17.02
C THR A 251 15.64 -47.01 -17.33
N VAL A 252 15.39 -46.22 -16.29
CA VAL A 252 15.25 -44.77 -16.41
C VAL A 252 16.58 -44.16 -16.85
N CYS A 253 16.52 -43.28 -17.85
CA CYS A 253 17.64 -42.50 -18.35
C CYS A 253 17.26 -41.01 -18.36
N TYR A 254 18.25 -40.16 -18.61
CA TYR A 254 18.00 -38.73 -18.81
C TYR A 254 19.08 -38.08 -19.66
N VAL A 255 18.73 -36.98 -20.31
CA VAL A 255 19.64 -36.05 -20.97
C VAL A 255 19.54 -34.71 -20.24
N GLU A 256 20.68 -34.09 -19.95
CA GLU A 256 20.78 -32.88 -19.13
C GLU A 256 21.73 -31.88 -19.80
N ASN A 257 21.33 -30.61 -19.86
CA ASN A 257 22.14 -29.51 -20.40
C ASN A 257 21.83 -28.19 -19.65
N GLU A 258 22.03 -27.04 -20.29
CA GLU A 258 21.76 -25.73 -19.67
C GLU A 258 20.28 -25.33 -19.62
N PHE A 259 19.41 -26.00 -20.40
CA PHE A 259 17.97 -25.75 -20.42
C PHE A 259 17.25 -26.58 -19.36
N GLY A 260 17.51 -27.88 -19.29
CA GLY A 260 16.86 -28.72 -18.28
C GLY A 260 17.34 -30.17 -18.25
N ARG A 261 16.46 -31.07 -17.77
CA ARG A 261 16.75 -32.50 -17.57
C ARG A 261 15.57 -33.38 -17.97
N CYS A 262 15.51 -33.71 -19.25
CA CYS A 262 14.52 -34.61 -19.81
C CYS A 262 14.77 -36.06 -19.41
N ILE A 263 13.72 -36.74 -18.93
CA ILE A 263 13.72 -38.15 -18.55
C ILE A 263 13.24 -39.00 -19.71
N GLY A 264 13.81 -40.20 -19.86
CA GLY A 264 13.38 -41.20 -20.81
C GLY A 264 13.64 -42.61 -20.30
N THR A 265 13.50 -43.58 -21.19
CA THR A 265 13.86 -44.98 -20.96
C THR A 265 15.04 -45.38 -21.83
N ARG A 266 15.76 -46.42 -21.40
CA ARG A 266 16.63 -47.16 -22.32
C ARG A 266 16.65 -48.64 -21.99
N THR A 267 16.77 -49.45 -23.03
CA THR A 267 17.08 -50.88 -22.91
C THR A 267 18.58 -51.11 -22.99
N CYS A 268 19.01 -52.30 -22.59
CA CYS A 268 20.40 -52.76 -22.60
C CYS A 268 21.14 -52.63 -23.96
N ASP A 269 20.42 -52.66 -25.10
CA ASP A 269 20.95 -52.50 -26.47
C ASP A 269 20.59 -51.15 -27.15
N ARG A 270 19.99 -50.19 -26.43
CA ARG A 270 19.57 -48.89 -27.00
C ARG A 270 20.09 -47.74 -26.15
N GLU A 271 20.44 -46.65 -26.81
CA GLU A 271 20.72 -45.38 -26.14
C GLU A 271 19.44 -44.80 -25.52
N CYS A 272 19.60 -43.76 -24.70
CA CYS A 272 18.48 -43.08 -24.06
C CYS A 272 17.53 -42.48 -25.09
N ASP A 273 16.23 -42.72 -24.94
CA ASP A 273 15.19 -42.14 -25.82
C ASP A 273 14.71 -40.75 -25.37
N ALA A 274 15.20 -40.25 -24.23
CA ALA A 274 14.88 -38.93 -23.73
C ALA A 274 15.19 -37.85 -24.77
N PRO A 275 14.30 -36.86 -24.98
CA PRO A 275 14.61 -35.72 -25.82
C PRO A 275 15.80 -34.95 -25.24
N THR A 276 16.55 -34.27 -26.12
CA THR A 276 17.55 -33.31 -25.67
C THR A 276 16.82 -32.03 -25.27
N PRO A 277 16.97 -31.52 -24.03
CA PRO A 277 16.28 -30.32 -23.59
C PRO A 277 16.63 -29.10 -24.47
N THR A 278 15.66 -28.25 -24.78
CA THR A 278 15.85 -27.00 -25.53
C THR A 278 15.05 -25.87 -24.91
N ALA A 279 15.40 -24.62 -25.20
CA ALA A 279 14.56 -23.48 -24.82
C ALA A 279 13.15 -23.64 -25.39
N GLU A 280 12.15 -23.31 -24.57
CA GLU A 280 10.73 -23.34 -24.94
C GLU A 280 10.43 -22.54 -26.22
N VAL A 281 9.49 -23.04 -27.00
CA VAL A 281 8.75 -22.29 -28.03
C VAL A 281 7.25 -22.50 -27.83
N CYS A 282 6.45 -21.48 -28.15
CA CYS A 282 5.00 -21.46 -27.92
C CYS A 282 4.26 -22.46 -28.84
N ASP A 283 4.22 -23.73 -28.44
CA ASP A 283 3.54 -24.82 -29.16
C ASP A 283 2.80 -25.84 -28.26
N GLY A 284 2.88 -25.67 -26.94
CA GLY A 284 2.21 -26.51 -25.94
C GLY A 284 2.97 -27.79 -25.58
N ILE A 285 4.23 -27.93 -26.00
CA ILE A 285 5.15 -29.00 -25.59
C ILE A 285 6.03 -28.48 -24.45
N ASP A 286 6.38 -29.36 -23.51
CA ASP A 286 7.40 -29.12 -22.49
C ASP A 286 8.75 -29.60 -23.04
N GLN A 287 9.68 -28.68 -23.30
CA GLN A 287 10.87 -28.88 -24.13
C GLN A 287 12.17 -28.83 -23.32
N ASP A 288 12.18 -28.15 -22.18
CA ASP A 288 13.25 -28.26 -21.17
C ASP A 288 13.00 -29.36 -20.12
N CYS A 289 11.75 -29.86 -20.05
CA CYS A 289 11.26 -30.92 -19.18
C CYS A 289 11.14 -30.54 -17.69
N ASP A 290 10.85 -29.27 -17.37
CA ASP A 290 10.58 -28.82 -16.00
C ASP A 290 9.18 -29.20 -15.47
N GLY A 291 8.24 -29.52 -16.37
CA GLY A 291 6.85 -29.87 -16.07
C GLY A 291 5.81 -28.79 -16.41
N THR A 292 6.22 -27.65 -16.97
CA THR A 292 5.35 -26.55 -17.41
C THR A 292 5.60 -26.18 -18.87
N PRO A 293 4.74 -26.61 -19.83
CA PRO A 293 4.85 -26.22 -21.23
C PRO A 293 4.75 -24.70 -21.44
N ASP A 294 5.50 -24.18 -22.42
CA ASP A 294 5.48 -22.77 -22.86
C ASP A 294 5.87 -21.73 -21.78
N ASP A 295 6.54 -22.15 -20.71
CA ASP A 295 7.08 -21.27 -19.67
C ASP A 295 8.29 -20.43 -20.19
N GLY A 296 8.75 -19.44 -19.42
CA GLY A 296 9.88 -18.56 -19.79
C GLY A 296 9.67 -17.62 -21.00
N LEU A 297 8.67 -17.90 -21.84
CA LEU A 297 8.33 -17.14 -23.05
C LEU A 297 7.61 -15.81 -22.75
N SER A 298 6.92 -15.76 -21.61
CA SER A 298 6.15 -14.59 -21.21
C SER A 298 7.04 -13.51 -20.60
N GLY A 299 6.93 -12.27 -21.09
CA GLY A 299 7.72 -11.12 -20.60
C GLY A 299 8.87 -10.68 -21.51
N THR A 300 9.10 -11.35 -22.65
CA THR A 300 9.92 -10.76 -23.73
C THR A 300 9.21 -9.51 -24.27
N LEU A 301 9.93 -8.40 -24.40
CA LEU A 301 9.37 -7.13 -24.90
C LEU A 301 8.91 -7.25 -26.36
N CYS A 302 7.78 -6.64 -26.66
CA CYS A 302 7.27 -6.41 -28.01
C CYS A 302 6.76 -4.99 -28.16
N TYR A 303 6.45 -4.58 -29.39
CA TYR A 303 6.08 -3.20 -29.71
C TYR A 303 4.83 -3.19 -30.59
N LEU A 304 3.89 -2.30 -30.27
CA LEU A 304 2.59 -2.11 -30.92
C LEU A 304 2.60 -0.76 -31.63
N GLU A 305 2.84 -0.78 -32.94
CA GLU A 305 2.92 0.42 -33.80
C GLU A 305 1.56 0.72 -34.47
N ASN A 306 1.14 1.99 -34.46
CA ASN A 306 0.00 2.47 -35.25
C ASN A 306 0.26 3.91 -35.78
N GLU A 307 -0.80 4.71 -36.01
CA GLU A 307 -0.65 6.09 -36.51
C GLU A 307 -0.41 7.16 -35.43
N TYR A 308 -0.59 6.80 -34.15
CA TYR A 308 -0.35 7.65 -32.99
C TYR A 308 1.07 7.46 -32.45
N GLY A 309 1.49 6.21 -32.23
CA GLY A 309 2.82 5.93 -31.67
C GLY A 309 3.22 4.46 -31.65
N VAL A 310 4.17 4.12 -30.79
CA VAL A 310 4.76 2.77 -30.65
C VAL A 310 4.84 2.35 -29.18
N CYS A 311 3.74 1.80 -28.67
CA CYS A 311 3.67 1.34 -27.29
C CYS A 311 4.42 0.03 -27.04
N GLN A 312 5.03 -0.10 -25.87
CA GLN A 312 5.68 -1.32 -25.44
C GLN A 312 4.66 -2.30 -24.83
N GLY A 313 4.66 -3.55 -25.30
CA GLY A 313 3.91 -4.66 -24.74
C GLY A 313 4.83 -5.80 -24.28
N GLN A 314 4.21 -6.87 -23.78
CA GLN A 314 4.87 -8.14 -23.46
C GLN A 314 4.35 -9.25 -24.36
N LEU A 315 5.24 -10.12 -24.84
CA LEU A 315 4.82 -11.34 -25.50
C LEU A 315 4.15 -12.28 -24.50
N LEU A 316 3.01 -12.83 -24.90
CA LEU A 316 2.27 -13.89 -24.20
C LEU A 316 2.06 -15.05 -25.17
N CYS A 317 2.28 -16.29 -24.71
CA CYS A 317 1.90 -17.47 -25.47
C CYS A 317 0.40 -17.75 -25.30
N VAL A 318 -0.38 -17.68 -26.38
CA VAL A 318 -1.82 -18.00 -26.37
C VAL A 318 -2.16 -18.90 -27.55
N GLY A 319 -2.47 -20.17 -27.26
CA GLY A 319 -2.95 -21.13 -28.26
C GLY A 319 -1.93 -21.52 -29.32
N GLY A 320 -0.64 -21.62 -28.96
CA GLY A 320 0.45 -21.93 -29.90
C GLY A 320 0.85 -20.75 -30.79
N GLN A 321 0.56 -19.52 -30.36
CA GLN A 321 1.02 -18.30 -31.01
C GLN A 321 1.48 -17.28 -29.95
N LEU A 322 2.67 -16.72 -30.15
CA LEU A 322 3.11 -15.53 -29.42
C LEU A 322 2.30 -14.32 -29.90
N ILE A 323 1.54 -13.72 -28.99
CA ILE A 323 0.82 -12.47 -29.21
C ILE A 323 1.47 -11.36 -28.39
N CYS A 324 1.48 -10.13 -28.90
CA CYS A 324 1.90 -8.98 -28.11
C CYS A 324 0.71 -8.47 -27.29
N GLN A 325 0.82 -8.54 -25.97
CA GLN A 325 -0.17 -8.01 -25.03
C GLN A 325 0.30 -6.63 -24.54
N GLY A 326 -0.50 -5.61 -24.81
CA GLY A 326 -0.27 -4.22 -24.41
C GLY A 326 -1.38 -3.32 -24.95
N SER A 327 -1.33 -2.04 -24.62
CA SER A 327 -2.17 -1.02 -25.25
C SER A 327 -1.62 -0.65 -26.63
N TYR A 328 -2.51 -0.27 -27.54
CA TYR A 328 -2.11 0.48 -28.73
C TYR A 328 -2.08 1.96 -28.37
N ALA A 329 -1.16 2.71 -28.98
CA ALA A 329 -1.10 4.16 -28.82
C ALA A 329 -2.43 4.82 -29.22
N SER A 330 -2.84 5.84 -28.46
CA SER A 330 -4.04 6.66 -28.67
C SER A 330 -3.66 8.11 -28.92
N LEU A 331 -4.65 8.99 -29.06
CA LEU A 331 -4.44 10.40 -28.72
C LEU A 331 -4.54 10.53 -27.20
N GLU A 332 -3.68 11.35 -26.59
CA GLU A 332 -3.74 11.70 -25.16
C GLU A 332 -5.15 12.05 -24.67
N VAL A 333 -5.48 11.58 -23.46
CA VAL A 333 -6.73 11.86 -22.76
C VAL A 333 -6.39 12.10 -21.30
N CYS A 334 -6.57 13.31 -20.78
CA CYS A 334 -6.19 13.66 -19.40
C CYS A 334 -6.59 12.61 -18.36
N ASN A 335 -5.61 11.77 -17.98
CA ASN A 335 -5.81 10.59 -17.14
C ASN A 335 -4.54 10.11 -16.39
N GLY A 336 -3.38 10.71 -16.65
CA GLY A 336 -2.12 10.39 -15.99
C GLY A 336 -1.42 9.17 -16.58
N ILE A 337 -1.67 8.88 -17.86
CA ILE A 337 -1.02 7.81 -18.63
C ILE A 337 -0.60 8.39 -19.98
N ASP A 338 0.68 8.22 -20.31
CA ASP A 338 1.26 8.29 -21.65
C ASP A 338 0.48 7.36 -22.61
N ASP A 339 -0.55 7.91 -23.26
CA ASP A 339 -1.53 7.19 -24.07
C ASP A 339 -0.99 6.95 -25.49
N ASP A 340 -0.13 7.83 -26.01
CA ASP A 340 0.52 7.71 -27.32
C ASP A 340 1.91 7.03 -27.30
N CYS A 341 2.51 6.89 -26.11
CA CYS A 341 3.78 6.24 -25.83
C CYS A 341 5.03 6.99 -26.35
N ASP A 342 5.02 8.32 -26.41
CA ASP A 342 6.20 9.14 -26.74
C ASP A 342 7.15 9.40 -25.56
N GLY A 343 6.65 9.26 -24.32
CA GLY A 343 7.41 9.36 -23.07
C GLY A 343 7.17 10.61 -22.24
N GLU A 344 6.35 11.56 -22.70
CA GLU A 344 5.71 12.57 -21.87
C GLU A 344 4.35 12.02 -21.35
N THR A 345 3.49 12.83 -20.72
CA THR A 345 2.16 12.38 -20.25
C THR A 345 1.20 13.56 -20.26
N ASP A 346 0.07 13.43 -20.96
CA ASP A 346 -0.95 14.49 -21.04
C ASP A 346 -0.38 15.86 -21.53
N GLU A 347 0.69 15.86 -22.33
CA GLU A 347 1.45 17.05 -22.78
C GLU A 347 0.66 17.96 -23.75
N SER A 348 -0.49 17.48 -24.21
CA SER A 348 -1.45 18.18 -25.05
C SER A 348 -2.51 18.96 -24.25
N PHE A 349 -2.44 18.96 -22.92
CA PHE A 349 -3.33 19.69 -22.00
C PHE A 349 -2.64 20.91 -21.37
N PRO A 350 -3.38 21.83 -20.72
CA PRO A 350 -2.77 22.94 -19.98
C PRO A 350 -2.11 22.46 -18.68
N ASP A 351 -1.14 23.25 -18.23
CA ASP A 351 -0.27 23.09 -17.06
C ASP A 351 -0.10 24.51 -16.51
N THR A 352 -0.67 24.76 -15.32
CA THR A 352 -0.88 26.11 -14.78
C THR A 352 0.30 26.60 -13.94
N ASP A 353 0.89 25.73 -13.10
CA ASP A 353 2.03 26.06 -12.25
C ASP A 353 3.40 25.79 -12.93
N GLY A 354 3.45 24.88 -13.91
CA GLY A 354 4.64 24.49 -14.66
C GLY A 354 5.45 23.34 -14.04
N ASP A 355 4.88 22.52 -13.14
CA ASP A 355 5.59 21.39 -12.50
C ASP A 355 5.73 20.15 -13.40
N GLY A 356 4.87 20.03 -14.42
CA GLY A 356 4.83 18.93 -15.38
C GLY A 356 3.65 17.96 -15.24
N TYR A 357 2.69 18.19 -14.36
CA TYR A 357 1.35 17.60 -14.45
C TYR A 357 0.41 18.53 -15.24
N ALA A 358 -0.57 17.94 -15.94
CA ALA A 358 -1.63 18.72 -16.57
C ALA A 358 -2.73 19.07 -15.56
N ASP A 359 -3.33 20.27 -15.64
CA ASP A 359 -4.35 20.82 -14.71
C ASP A 359 -5.42 19.79 -14.25
N CYS A 360 -5.80 18.90 -15.16
CA CYS A 360 -6.90 17.95 -15.00
C CYS A 360 -6.52 16.64 -14.29
N ILE A 361 -5.24 16.43 -13.98
CA ILE A 361 -4.70 15.39 -13.09
C ILE A 361 -3.88 15.95 -11.92
N ASP A 362 -3.63 17.26 -11.94
CA ASP A 362 -2.83 17.99 -10.97
C ASP A 362 -3.43 17.93 -9.54
N PRO A 363 -2.64 17.57 -8.51
CA PRO A 363 -3.06 17.65 -7.11
C PRO A 363 -3.00 19.06 -6.49
N ASP A 364 -2.29 20.03 -7.08
CA ASP A 364 -1.87 21.34 -6.51
C ASP A 364 -1.72 22.35 -7.67
N LEU A 365 -2.87 22.81 -8.20
CA LEU A 365 -3.03 23.39 -9.55
C LEU A 365 -2.26 24.70 -9.77
N ASP A 366 -1.96 25.42 -8.70
CA ASP A 366 -1.25 26.70 -8.75
C ASP A 366 0.17 26.63 -8.13
N GLY A 367 0.53 25.48 -7.55
CA GLY A 367 1.86 25.17 -7.04
C GLY A 367 2.23 25.87 -5.74
N ASP A 368 1.25 26.34 -4.96
CA ASP A 368 1.48 27.05 -3.70
C ASP A 368 1.90 26.13 -2.53
N GLY A 369 1.54 24.83 -2.61
CA GLY A 369 1.79 23.81 -1.60
C GLY A 369 0.55 23.33 -0.81
N ALA A 370 -0.62 23.91 -1.05
CA ALA A 370 -1.93 23.50 -0.57
C ALA A 370 -2.63 22.66 -1.66
N PRO A 371 -2.90 21.36 -1.43
CA PRO A 371 -3.55 20.55 -2.45
C PRO A 371 -4.98 21.04 -2.73
N ASN A 372 -5.42 21.03 -3.99
CA ASN A 372 -6.72 21.48 -4.55
C ASN A 372 -7.99 21.14 -3.75
N ALA A 373 -7.95 20.15 -2.86
CA ALA A 373 -9.06 19.72 -2.00
C ALA A 373 -9.05 20.31 -0.58
N LEU A 374 -8.02 21.07 -0.24
CA LEU A 374 -7.77 21.75 1.04
C LEU A 374 -7.37 23.22 0.86
N ASP A 375 -7.29 23.66 -0.39
CA ASP A 375 -6.92 25.00 -0.81
C ASP A 375 -8.17 25.89 -0.92
N ASN A 376 -8.12 27.08 -0.32
CA ASN A 376 -9.19 28.08 -0.39
C ASN A 376 -9.11 28.98 -1.64
N CYS A 377 -8.05 28.89 -2.45
CA CYS A 377 -7.85 29.71 -3.65
C CYS A 377 -7.43 29.02 -4.96
N VAL A 378 -7.24 27.69 -5.03
CA VAL A 378 -7.17 26.73 -6.18
C VAL A 378 -6.51 27.14 -7.51
N ASP A 379 -6.82 28.32 -8.05
CA ASP A 379 -6.25 28.91 -9.26
C ASP A 379 -5.27 30.10 -8.94
N VAL A 380 -5.01 30.44 -7.67
CA VAL A 380 -4.31 31.68 -7.23
C VAL A 380 -3.40 31.46 -5.99
N PRO A 381 -2.06 31.42 -6.14
CA PRO A 381 -1.16 30.97 -5.07
C PRO A 381 -1.17 31.81 -3.79
N ASN A 382 -1.53 31.20 -2.66
CA ASN A 382 -1.58 31.80 -1.32
C ASN A 382 -1.09 30.85 -0.20
N PRO A 383 0.23 30.54 -0.11
CA PRO A 383 0.75 29.42 0.71
C PRO A 383 0.53 29.51 2.24
N ASP A 384 0.01 30.62 2.75
CA ASP A 384 -0.41 30.80 4.14
C ASP A 384 -1.89 30.49 4.39
N GLN A 385 -2.69 30.36 3.33
CA GLN A 385 -4.11 29.99 3.35
C GLN A 385 -4.90 30.86 4.33
N LEU A 386 -4.66 32.18 4.23
CA LEU A 386 -5.42 33.18 4.97
C LEU A 386 -6.87 33.22 4.45
N ASP A 387 -7.79 33.42 5.39
CA ASP A 387 -9.24 33.41 5.25
C ASP A 387 -9.77 34.24 6.43
N THR A 388 -9.83 35.55 6.23
CA THR A 388 -10.04 36.53 7.31
C THR A 388 -11.45 36.46 7.91
N ASP A 389 -12.49 36.30 7.08
CA ASP A 389 -13.89 36.18 7.52
C ASP A 389 -14.38 34.74 7.82
N ASN A 390 -13.64 33.72 7.34
CA ASN A 390 -13.96 32.29 7.44
C ASN A 390 -15.16 31.84 6.56
N ASP A 391 -15.35 32.44 5.38
CA ASP A 391 -16.37 32.08 4.40
C ASP A 391 -15.97 30.88 3.49
N SER A 392 -14.67 30.56 3.41
CA SER A 392 -13.99 29.53 2.60
C SER A 392 -13.41 29.97 1.24
N TYR A 393 -13.53 31.23 0.84
CA TYR A 393 -12.57 31.85 -0.08
C TYR A 393 -11.36 32.37 0.74
N GLY A 394 -10.18 32.42 0.14
CA GLY A 394 -9.02 33.03 0.80
C GLY A 394 -8.79 34.46 0.32
N ASP A 395 -8.16 35.28 1.16
CA ASP A 395 -7.89 36.72 0.92
C ASP A 395 -7.14 37.00 -0.41
N ALA A 396 -6.50 35.99 -1.02
CA ALA A 396 -5.84 36.12 -2.31
C ALA A 396 -6.78 36.02 -3.53
N CYS A 397 -7.99 35.48 -3.34
CA CYS A 397 -8.98 35.20 -4.39
C CYS A 397 -10.41 35.64 -4.05
N ASP A 398 -10.67 36.13 -2.83
CA ASP A 398 -11.86 36.93 -2.53
C ASP A 398 -11.68 38.38 -3.02
N SER A 399 -12.62 39.25 -2.62
CA SER A 399 -12.76 40.64 -3.03
C SER A 399 -13.53 41.50 -2.00
N ASP A 400 -13.80 40.94 -0.82
CA ASP A 400 -14.54 41.47 0.34
C ASP A 400 -14.02 40.68 1.56
N ASP A 401 -12.70 40.76 1.84
CA ASP A 401 -11.92 39.84 2.71
C ASP A 401 -12.46 39.71 4.16
N ASP A 402 -13.27 40.66 4.62
CA ASP A 402 -13.89 40.68 5.95
C ASP A 402 -15.44 40.49 5.94
N ASN A 403 -16.03 40.37 4.75
CA ASN A 403 -17.46 40.23 4.44
C ASN A 403 -18.37 41.35 5.01
N ASP A 404 -17.88 42.58 5.16
CA ASP A 404 -18.72 43.72 5.56
C ASP A 404 -19.67 44.19 4.44
N GLY A 405 -19.34 43.93 3.18
CA GLY A 405 -20.09 44.35 2.00
C GLY A 405 -19.50 45.55 1.24
N VAL A 406 -18.31 46.02 1.60
CA VAL A 406 -17.44 46.89 0.83
C VAL A 406 -16.31 46.04 0.23
N LEU A 407 -15.90 46.33 -1.01
CA LEU A 407 -14.84 45.55 -1.65
C LEU A 407 -13.49 46.10 -1.22
N ASP A 408 -12.48 45.27 -0.94
CA ASP A 408 -11.13 45.69 -0.48
C ASP A 408 -10.48 46.78 -1.35
N SER A 409 -10.81 46.82 -2.65
CA SER A 409 -10.34 47.86 -3.57
C SER A 409 -10.91 49.27 -3.32
N ASP A 410 -11.98 49.38 -2.56
CA ASP A 410 -12.70 50.60 -2.14
C ASP A 410 -12.78 50.72 -0.59
N ASP A 411 -12.17 49.79 0.17
CA ASP A 411 -12.25 49.71 1.64
C ASP A 411 -11.10 50.43 2.37
N THR A 412 -11.39 51.07 3.52
CA THR A 412 -10.38 51.69 4.41
C THR A 412 -9.79 50.73 5.45
N CYS A 413 -10.46 49.61 5.76
CA CYS A 413 -10.02 48.56 6.68
C CYS A 413 -10.29 47.13 6.14
N PRO A 414 -9.68 46.70 5.02
CA PRO A 414 -9.93 45.40 4.37
C PRO A 414 -10.01 44.15 5.25
N ASP A 415 -9.29 44.13 6.38
CA ASP A 415 -9.22 42.98 7.29
C ASP A 415 -10.19 43.09 8.52
N ILE A 416 -10.96 44.18 8.67
CA ILE A 416 -11.71 44.53 9.92
C ILE A 416 -13.07 45.21 9.62
N PRO A 417 -14.22 44.53 9.82
CA PRO A 417 -15.52 45.00 9.32
C PRO A 417 -15.98 46.38 9.81
N ASN A 418 -16.11 47.34 8.88
CA ASN A 418 -16.52 48.73 9.11
C ASN A 418 -17.42 49.29 8.00
N GLN A 419 -18.61 48.71 7.80
CA GLN A 419 -19.54 49.05 6.69
C GLN A 419 -19.93 50.54 6.57
N ASP A 420 -19.76 51.35 7.62
CA ASP A 420 -19.95 52.80 7.56
C ASP A 420 -18.73 53.60 7.05
N GLN A 421 -17.58 52.95 6.88
CA GLN A 421 -16.34 53.45 6.29
C GLN A 421 -15.96 54.80 6.91
N ALA A 422 -15.95 54.81 8.25
CA ALA A 422 -15.53 55.94 9.04
C ALA A 422 -14.01 56.09 8.94
N ASP A 423 -13.59 57.31 8.66
CA ASP A 423 -12.21 57.78 8.46
C ASP A 423 -12.23 59.26 8.89
N LEU A 424 -11.94 59.50 10.17
CA LEU A 424 -12.17 60.78 10.84
C LEU A 424 -11.14 61.85 10.44
N ASP A 425 -9.85 61.51 10.35
CA ASP A 425 -8.77 62.42 9.99
C ASP A 425 -8.55 62.57 8.46
N HIS A 426 -9.02 61.59 7.67
CA HIS A 426 -8.92 61.49 6.20
C HIS A 426 -7.53 61.07 5.67
N ASP A 427 -6.79 60.27 6.44
CA ASP A 427 -5.56 59.55 6.10
C ASP A 427 -5.79 58.45 5.03
N GLY A 428 -6.90 57.71 5.16
CA GLY A 428 -7.28 56.59 4.29
C GLY A 428 -7.26 55.21 4.96
N LEU A 429 -6.80 55.12 6.21
CA LEU A 429 -7.23 54.07 7.15
C LEU A 429 -8.60 54.44 7.73
N GLY A 430 -9.33 53.47 8.29
CA GLY A 430 -10.62 53.72 8.94
C GLY A 430 -10.57 53.58 10.46
N ASP A 431 -11.50 54.23 11.16
CA ASP A 431 -11.60 54.35 12.64
C ASP A 431 -11.68 52.99 13.42
N VAL A 432 -11.57 51.85 12.75
CA VAL A 432 -11.50 50.50 13.39
C VAL A 432 -10.15 49.82 13.25
N CYS A 433 -9.31 50.30 12.34
CA CYS A 433 -8.00 49.75 12.00
C CYS A 433 -6.87 50.81 12.02
N ASP A 434 -7.21 52.10 12.07
CA ASP A 434 -6.30 53.18 12.43
C ASP A 434 -5.89 53.03 13.93
N PRO A 435 -4.62 53.30 14.28
CA PRO A 435 -4.20 53.47 15.67
C PRO A 435 -4.27 54.92 16.21
N ASP A 436 -4.60 55.95 15.42
CA ASP A 436 -4.62 57.38 15.76
C ASP A 436 -5.84 58.06 15.08
N ASP A 437 -7.05 57.65 15.49
CA ASP A 437 -8.36 57.95 14.86
C ASP A 437 -8.55 59.42 14.40
N ASP A 438 -8.00 60.39 15.14
CA ASP A 438 -8.15 61.83 14.85
C ASP A 438 -6.91 62.55 14.29
N GLY A 439 -5.79 61.82 14.14
CA GLY A 439 -4.57 62.26 13.50
C GLY A 439 -3.78 63.34 14.27
N ASP A 440 -3.95 63.45 15.60
CA ASP A 440 -3.20 64.41 16.42
C ASP A 440 -1.82 63.93 16.87
N GLY A 441 -1.53 62.63 16.69
CA GLY A 441 -0.22 62.01 16.90
C GLY A 441 -0.09 61.25 18.22
N TRP A 442 -1.20 60.79 18.80
CA TRP A 442 -1.25 60.00 20.03
C TRP A 442 -2.10 58.75 19.83
N ASP A 443 -1.47 57.58 19.86
CA ASP A 443 -2.15 56.30 19.67
C ASP A 443 -3.38 56.15 20.60
N ASP A 444 -4.52 55.60 20.12
CA ASP A 444 -5.80 55.54 20.88
C ASP A 444 -5.69 54.81 22.24
N ASP A 445 -4.67 53.96 22.41
CA ASP A 445 -4.42 53.22 23.64
C ASP A 445 -3.83 54.08 24.78
N VAL A 446 -3.26 55.24 24.43
CA VAL A 446 -2.80 56.29 25.36
C VAL A 446 -3.62 57.56 25.30
N ASP A 447 -4.36 57.79 24.21
CA ASP A 447 -5.26 58.93 24.12
C ASP A 447 -6.54 58.77 24.99
N CYS A 448 -7.16 59.89 25.33
CA CYS A 448 -8.28 59.98 26.26
C CYS A 448 -9.62 60.35 25.62
N GLU A 449 -9.63 60.88 24.40
CA GLU A 449 -10.83 61.10 23.58
C GLU A 449 -10.45 60.95 22.09
N PRO A 450 -10.19 59.72 21.59
CA PRO A 450 -9.61 59.47 20.26
C PRO A 450 -10.39 60.02 19.04
N SER A 451 -11.57 60.61 19.28
CA SER A 451 -12.40 61.21 18.24
C SER A 451 -12.32 62.76 18.20
N ASN A 452 -11.28 63.36 18.79
CA ASN A 452 -11.19 64.79 19.01
C ASN A 452 -9.72 65.31 19.15
N PRO A 453 -9.12 65.85 18.06
CA PRO A 453 -7.68 66.14 17.91
C PRO A 453 -7.23 67.43 18.65
N SER A 454 -7.73 67.59 19.86
CA SER A 454 -7.63 68.73 20.76
C SER A 454 -7.83 68.31 22.23
N VAL A 455 -7.99 67.01 22.50
CA VAL A 455 -8.18 66.43 23.84
C VAL A 455 -7.28 65.20 23.93
N HIS A 456 -5.99 65.45 24.18
CA HIS A 456 -4.95 64.42 24.21
C HIS A 456 -3.92 64.65 25.32
N PHE A 457 -3.10 63.64 25.65
CA PHE A 457 -2.11 63.80 26.71
C PHE A 457 -1.09 64.92 26.40
N GLU A 458 -0.83 65.79 27.38
CA GLU A 458 -0.05 67.05 27.23
C GLU A 458 -0.66 68.16 26.34
N ALA A 459 -1.93 68.09 25.93
CA ALA A 459 -2.60 69.16 25.19
C ALA A 459 -2.64 70.53 25.94
N PRO A 460 -2.87 71.65 25.25
CA PRO A 460 -3.12 72.95 25.91
C PRO A 460 -4.60 73.14 26.31
N GLU A 461 -4.87 73.37 27.59
CA GLU A 461 -6.23 73.70 28.10
C GLU A 461 -6.88 74.91 27.39
N LEU A 462 -8.12 74.73 26.92
CA LEU A 462 -8.89 75.72 26.17
C LEU A 462 -9.90 76.53 27.02
N CYS A 463 -10.05 76.19 28.29
CA CYS A 463 -10.92 76.88 29.25
C CYS A 463 -12.42 76.79 28.90
N ASP A 464 -12.85 75.64 28.37
CA ASP A 464 -14.20 75.36 27.88
C ASP A 464 -14.98 74.33 28.72
N ASN A 465 -14.44 73.94 29.88
CA ASN A 465 -14.91 72.88 30.77
C ASN A 465 -14.67 71.43 30.27
N VAL A 466 -13.75 71.24 29.31
CA VAL A 466 -13.13 69.93 28.99
C VAL A 466 -11.78 69.83 29.69
N ASP A 467 -11.36 68.62 30.09
CA ASP A 467 -9.99 68.33 30.53
C ASP A 467 -9.20 68.00 29.26
N ASN A 468 -8.63 69.02 28.59
CA ASN A 468 -8.01 68.83 27.28
C ASN A 468 -6.76 67.96 27.38
N ASN A 469 -6.01 68.05 28.47
CA ASN A 469 -4.72 67.34 28.62
C ASN A 469 -4.79 66.03 29.42
N CYS A 470 -5.99 65.66 29.85
CA CYS A 470 -6.35 64.40 30.48
C CYS A 470 -5.53 64.04 31.74
N ASN A 471 -5.14 65.06 32.51
CA ASN A 471 -4.46 64.86 33.78
C ASN A 471 -5.42 64.64 34.97
N GLY A 472 -6.73 64.74 34.75
CA GLY A 472 -7.78 64.55 35.74
C GLY A 472 -8.21 65.84 36.46
N THR A 473 -7.80 67.01 35.97
CA THR A 473 -8.38 68.32 36.33
C THR A 473 -8.84 69.07 35.08
N THR A 474 -9.88 69.88 35.24
CA THR A 474 -10.51 70.62 34.15
C THR A 474 -10.11 72.09 34.24
N ASP A 475 -9.73 72.70 33.11
CA ASP A 475 -9.38 74.12 32.98
C ASP A 475 -8.22 74.59 33.89
N GLU A 476 -7.24 73.77 34.29
CA GLU A 476 -6.10 74.28 35.05
C GLU A 476 -5.11 75.09 34.18
N GLY A 477 -4.37 76.00 34.80
CA GLY A 477 -3.49 76.91 34.05
C GLY A 477 -4.24 77.98 33.23
N CYS A 478 -5.56 77.87 33.05
CA CYS A 478 -6.43 78.91 32.52
C CYS A 478 -6.33 80.20 33.34
N GLU A 479 -5.50 81.13 32.87
CA GLU A 479 -5.48 82.50 33.38
C GLU A 479 -6.78 83.18 32.92
N TYR A 480 -7.84 83.00 33.71
CA TYR A 480 -9.10 83.73 33.58
C TYR A 480 -8.78 85.23 33.56
N VAL A 481 -8.68 85.79 32.35
CA VAL A 481 -8.74 87.23 32.09
C VAL A 481 -10.17 87.71 32.31
N GLY A 482 -10.61 87.58 33.56
CA GLY A 482 -11.74 88.30 34.09
C GLY A 482 -11.49 89.77 33.84
N PHE A 483 -12.19 90.32 32.84
CA PHE A 483 -12.22 91.76 32.63
C PHE A 483 -12.81 92.38 33.89
N ASP A 484 -11.91 92.88 34.74
CA ASP A 484 -12.25 93.48 36.02
C ASP A 484 -13.00 94.80 35.74
N ILE A 485 -14.33 94.70 35.61
CA ILE A 485 -15.21 95.80 35.17
C ILE A 485 -15.15 96.99 36.16
N TYR A 486 -14.55 96.78 37.34
CA TYR A 486 -14.22 97.82 38.31
C TYR A 486 -13.21 98.86 37.82
N ALA A 487 -12.40 98.57 36.79
CA ALA A 487 -11.37 99.49 36.28
C ALA A 487 -11.90 100.63 35.37
N VAL A 488 -13.18 100.64 34.98
CA VAL A 488 -13.73 101.67 34.06
C VAL A 488 -14.34 102.87 34.81
N SER A 489 -14.62 102.75 36.10
CA SER A 489 -15.38 103.74 36.87
C SER A 489 -14.58 104.94 37.42
N ALA A 490 -13.24 104.90 37.40
CA ALA A 490 -12.39 105.96 37.96
C ALA A 490 -12.00 107.05 36.93
N PHE A 491 -11.81 106.71 35.66
CA PHE A 491 -11.27 107.66 34.66
C PHE A 491 -12.33 108.63 34.08
N TRP A 492 -13.62 108.37 34.31
CA TRP A 492 -14.72 109.17 33.76
C TRP A 492 -15.35 110.18 34.74
N VAL A 493 -15.03 110.12 36.04
CA VAL A 493 -15.68 110.96 37.06
C VAL A 493 -15.05 112.36 37.19
N GLU A 494 -13.79 112.56 36.81
CA GLU A 494 -13.17 113.90 36.82
C GLU A 494 -13.61 114.80 35.65
N GLN A 495 -14.01 114.27 34.49
CA GLN A 495 -14.45 115.11 33.36
C GLN A 495 -15.90 115.60 33.50
N LEU A 496 -16.80 114.81 34.09
CA LEU A 496 -18.23 115.16 34.15
C LEU A 496 -18.60 116.17 35.26
N ASN A 497 -17.77 116.32 36.29
CA ASN A 497 -17.96 117.36 37.32
C ASN A 497 -17.77 118.80 36.80
N SER A 498 -17.29 119.00 35.56
CA SER A 498 -17.17 120.32 34.92
C SER A 498 -18.51 120.90 34.41
N LEU A 499 -19.59 120.09 34.38
CA LEU A 499 -20.90 120.47 33.82
C LEU A 499 -22.06 120.41 34.83
N GLY A 500 -21.76 120.42 36.14
CA GLY A 500 -22.74 120.77 37.18
C GLY A 500 -23.99 119.89 37.29
N THR A 501 -23.91 118.62 36.89
CA THR A 501 -25.04 117.67 36.92
C THR A 501 -24.83 116.63 38.02
N THR A 502 -25.74 116.57 38.99
CA THR A 502 -25.70 115.58 40.08
C THR A 502 -26.27 114.24 39.64
N VAL A 503 -25.45 113.18 39.64
CA VAL A 503 -25.92 111.79 39.47
C VAL A 503 -26.03 111.13 40.84
N SER A 504 -27.25 110.77 41.23
CA SER A 504 -27.53 109.97 42.43
C SER A 504 -27.84 108.53 42.03
N MET A 505 -26.99 107.59 42.41
CA MET A 505 -27.26 106.15 42.27
C MET A 505 -27.97 105.62 43.51
N SER A 506 -29.06 104.89 43.34
CA SER A 506 -29.75 104.15 44.40
C SER A 506 -29.67 102.65 44.10
N SER A 507 -29.07 101.86 44.99
CA SER A 507 -29.10 100.41 44.93
C SER A 507 -30.38 99.86 45.55
N SER A 508 -30.93 98.79 44.94
CA SER A 508 -32.03 98.00 45.51
C SER A 508 -31.58 96.55 45.69
N ALA A 509 -30.79 96.29 46.73
CA ALA A 509 -30.48 94.93 47.15
C ALA A 509 -31.60 94.42 48.08
N GLY A 510 -32.31 93.38 47.65
CA GLY A 510 -33.23 92.61 48.50
C GLY A 510 -32.47 91.57 49.32
N PRO A 511 -32.85 91.29 50.58
CA PRO A 511 -32.10 90.37 51.44
C PRO A 511 -32.59 88.92 51.33
N GLY A 512 -31.66 87.98 51.19
CA GLY A 512 -31.85 86.55 51.34
C GLY A 512 -30.49 85.88 51.46
N GLY A 513 -30.29 84.96 52.39
CA GLY A 513 -28.99 84.33 52.59
C GLY A 513 -29.04 83.08 53.46
N LEU A 514 -27.86 82.48 53.67
CA LEU A 514 -27.59 81.21 54.37
C LEU A 514 -28.08 79.99 53.57
N ASP A 515 -27.40 78.84 53.53
CA ASP A 515 -26.20 78.35 54.23
C ASP A 515 -25.51 77.26 53.36
N GLY A 516 -24.25 76.93 53.61
CA GLY A 516 -23.57 75.76 53.02
C GLY A 516 -22.50 76.06 51.97
N SER A 517 -21.31 75.52 52.20
CA SER A 517 -20.10 75.68 51.38
C SER A 517 -20.01 74.70 50.20
N VAL A 518 -20.06 75.23 48.97
CA VAL A 518 -19.28 74.78 47.79
C VAL A 518 -19.01 76.03 46.95
N ASP A 519 -17.79 76.21 46.44
CA ASP A 519 -17.51 77.27 45.48
C ASP A 519 -18.15 76.93 44.13
N VAL A 520 -19.13 77.74 43.72
CA VAL A 520 -19.70 77.77 42.38
C VAL A 520 -19.83 79.22 41.94
N PRO A 521 -19.15 79.67 40.88
CA PRO A 521 -19.35 81.01 40.34
C PRO A 521 -20.73 81.12 39.71
N TYR A 522 -21.51 82.10 40.15
CA TYR A 522 -22.84 82.38 39.60
C TYR A 522 -22.72 82.90 38.18
N VAL A 523 -23.52 82.35 37.26
CA VAL A 523 -23.81 83.00 35.96
C VAL A 523 -24.51 84.33 36.25
N VAL A 524 -23.83 85.45 35.97
CA VAL A 524 -24.42 86.79 36.10
C VAL A 524 -25.13 87.14 34.79
N ASP A 525 -26.46 87.10 34.83
CA ASP A 525 -27.32 87.40 33.67
C ASP A 525 -27.09 88.83 33.15
N LEU A 526 -26.67 88.96 31.89
CA LEU A 526 -26.20 90.22 31.30
C LEU A 526 -27.38 91.11 30.87
N GLY A 527 -27.87 91.91 31.82
CA GLY A 527 -28.81 93.00 31.54
C GLY A 527 -28.23 94.05 30.58
N LEU A 528 -28.82 94.17 29.38
CA LEU A 528 -28.49 95.18 28.37
C LEU A 528 -28.75 96.62 28.88
N TYR A 529 -27.69 97.40 29.08
CA TYR A 529 -27.78 98.84 29.33
C TYR A 529 -27.72 99.62 28.02
N MET A 530 -28.85 100.19 27.58
CA MET A 530 -28.85 101.19 26.50
C MET A 530 -28.44 102.57 27.04
N VAL A 531 -27.36 103.12 26.48
CA VAL A 531 -26.94 104.50 26.72
C VAL A 531 -27.30 105.36 25.50
N GLU A 532 -28.40 106.09 25.59
CA GLU A 532 -28.85 107.01 24.53
C GLU A 532 -28.10 108.35 24.65
N ILE A 533 -27.07 108.55 23.80
CA ILE A 533 -26.33 109.81 23.71
C ILE A 533 -26.91 110.65 22.57
N THR A 534 -27.74 111.63 22.90
CA THR A 534 -28.12 112.72 22.00
C THR A 534 -27.23 113.95 22.24
N ARG A 535 -26.99 114.73 21.18
CA ARG A 535 -26.04 115.86 21.14
C ARG A 535 -26.76 117.17 20.86
#